data_AF-A0A1G9LY41-F1
#
_entry.id   AF-A0A1G9LY41-F1
#
_cell.length_a   1.000
_cell.length_b   1.000
_cell.length_c   1.000
_cell.angle_alpha   90.00
_cell.angle_beta   90.00
_cell.angle_gamma   90.00
#
_symmetry.space_group_name_H-M   'P 1'
#
loop_
_entity.id
_entity.type
_entity.pdbx_description
1 polymer ?
#
loop_
_entity_poly.entity_id
_entity_poly.type
_entity_poly.pdbx_seq_one_letter_code
_entity_poly.pdbx_strand_id
1 'polypeptide(L)'
;MNTITQRMDAIAGHENKYGSVLFRMGLTQLVDVGVRQLTDANVEASIRQIIAEGEINKTNGVVTIMTPEFQCEIVRCAAELARFNTWDLFTYIKKYVPISN
;
A
#
# COMPACT_ATOMS: atom_id res chain seq x y z
N MET A 1 4.71 26.00 -11.84
CA MET A 1 4.27 25.14 -10.72
C MET A 1 5.53 24.57 -10.07
N ASN A 2 5.71 24.68 -8.75
CA ASN A 2 6.94 24.21 -8.08
C ASN A 2 7.00 22.66 -8.11
N THR A 3 8.18 22.10 -8.40
CA THR A 3 8.45 20.65 -8.46
C THR A 3 8.05 19.91 -7.19
N ILE A 4 8.11 20.57 -6.02
CA ILE A 4 7.67 19.98 -4.75
C ILE A 4 6.15 19.78 -4.73
N THR A 5 5.38 20.78 -5.20
CA THR A 5 3.92 20.71 -5.25
C THR A 5 3.45 19.55 -6.13
N GLN A 6 4.07 19.37 -7.30
CA GLN A 6 3.75 18.26 -8.21
C GLN A 6 3.98 16.88 -7.59
N ARG A 7 5.02 16.71 -6.77
CA ARG A 7 5.29 15.44 -6.07
C ARG A 7 4.27 15.18 -4.97
N MET A 8 3.87 16.21 -4.21
CA MET A 8 2.83 16.07 -3.19
C MET A 8 1.48 15.73 -3.81
N ASP A 9 1.14 16.37 -4.94
CA ASP A 9 -0.10 16.10 -5.69
C ASP A 9 -0.13 14.65 -6.20
N ALA A 10 1.02 14.12 -6.65
CA ALA A 10 1.12 12.72 -7.06
C ALA A 10 0.88 11.74 -5.90
N ILE A 11 1.44 12.00 -4.72
CA ILE A 11 1.19 11.18 -3.52
C ILE A 11 -0.28 11.29 -3.09
N ALA A 12 -0.86 12.49 -3.11
CA ALA A 12 -2.29 12.70 -2.85
C ALA A 12 -3.18 11.94 -3.84
N GLY A 13 -2.75 11.82 -5.11
CA GLY A 13 -3.41 10.99 -6.11
C GLY A 13 -3.52 9.52 -5.69
N HIS A 14 -2.49 8.95 -5.07
CA HIS A 14 -2.54 7.59 -4.54
C HIS A 14 -3.43 7.48 -3.29
N GLU A 15 -3.39 8.45 -2.37
CA GLU A 15 -4.31 8.46 -1.23
C GLU A 15 -5.77 8.53 -1.69
N ASN A 16 -6.08 9.33 -2.71
CA ASN A 16 -7.43 9.41 -3.28
C ASN A 16 -7.84 8.12 -4.01
N LYS A 17 -6.92 7.48 -4.73
CA LYS A 17 -7.18 6.22 -5.46
C LYS A 17 -7.52 5.07 -4.51
N TYR A 18 -6.74 4.90 -3.45
CA TYR A 18 -6.88 3.77 -2.53
C TYR A 18 -7.83 4.07 -1.36
N GLY A 19 -8.05 5.36 -1.05
CA GLY A 19 -8.69 5.79 0.18
C GLY A 19 -7.73 5.72 1.38
N SER A 20 -8.04 6.50 2.42
CA SER A 20 -7.12 6.74 3.53
C SER A 20 -6.71 5.46 4.28
N VAL A 21 -7.62 4.49 4.43
CA VAL A 21 -7.34 3.23 5.15
C VAL A 21 -6.30 2.40 4.40
N LEU A 22 -6.54 2.08 3.12
CA LEU A 22 -5.60 1.31 2.31
C LEU A 22 -4.27 2.04 2.12
N PHE A 23 -4.31 3.36 1.96
CA PHE A 23 -3.09 4.17 1.86
C PHE A 23 -2.21 4.04 3.11
N ARG A 24 -2.79 4.14 4.31
CA ARG A 24 -2.05 3.97 5.57
C ARG A 24 -1.52 2.55 5.76
N MET A 25 -2.30 1.54 5.36
CA MET A 25 -1.85 0.15 5.39
C MET A 25 -0.72 -0.10 4.38
N GLY A 26 -0.81 0.47 3.18
CA GLY A 26 0.25 0.43 2.17
C GLY A 26 1.53 1.10 2.64
N LEU A 27 1.44 2.24 3.36
CA LEU A 27 2.57 2.88 4.02
C LEU A 27 3.20 1.98 5.10
N THR A 28 2.37 1.31 5.90
CA THR A 28 2.85 0.38 6.93
C THR A 28 3.60 -0.79 6.29
N GLN A 29 2.99 -1.42 5.29
CA GLN A 29 3.60 -2.50 4.52
C GLN A 29 4.91 -2.07 3.85
N LEU A 30 4.96 -0.86 3.31
CA LEU A 30 6.17 -0.28 2.71
C LEU A 30 7.31 -0.16 3.74
N VAL A 31 6.99 0.24 4.97
CA VAL A 31 7.98 0.37 6.05
C VAL A 31 8.43 -1.01 6.55
N ASP A 32 7.50 -1.95 6.74
CA ASP A 32 7.78 -3.29 7.27
C ASP A 32 8.59 -4.15 6.29
N VAL A 33 8.25 -4.10 5.00
CA VAL A 33 8.93 -4.88 3.94
C VAL A 33 10.15 -4.15 3.38
N GLY A 34 10.10 -2.82 3.34
CA GLY A 34 11.14 -1.97 2.77
C GLY A 34 11.06 -1.84 1.24
N VAL A 35 11.31 -0.63 0.74
CA VAL A 35 11.25 -0.26 -0.69
C VAL A 35 11.98 -1.26 -1.61
N ARG A 36 13.18 -1.72 -1.20
CA ARG A 36 14.03 -2.60 -2.03
C ARG A 36 13.47 -4.00 -2.25
N GLN A 37 12.53 -4.43 -1.41
CA GLN A 37 11.89 -5.73 -1.51
C GLN A 37 10.58 -5.68 -2.29
N LEU A 38 10.06 -4.50 -2.62
CA LEU A 38 8.85 -4.31 -3.43
C LEU A 38 9.20 -4.24 -4.93
N THR A 39 9.88 -5.27 -5.42
CA THR A 39 10.08 -5.49 -6.86
C THR A 39 8.83 -6.10 -7.48
N ASP A 40 8.59 -5.90 -8.78
CA ASP A 40 7.43 -6.48 -9.47
C ASP A 40 7.34 -8.01 -9.26
N ALA A 41 8.49 -8.71 -9.27
CA ALA A 41 8.54 -10.14 -9.03
C ALA A 41 8.07 -10.53 -7.61
N ASN A 42 8.50 -9.80 -6.60
CA ASN A 42 8.13 -10.05 -5.20
C ASN A 42 6.68 -9.67 -4.92
N VAL A 43 6.19 -8.59 -5.53
CA VAL A 43 4.79 -8.15 -5.46
C VAL A 43 3.88 -9.24 -6.03
N GLU A 44 4.19 -9.72 -7.24
CA GLU A 44 3.43 -10.79 -7.89
C GLU A 44 3.49 -12.11 -7.12
N ALA A 45 4.65 -12.43 -6.52
CA ALA A 45 4.76 -13.60 -5.64
C ALA A 45 3.87 -13.47 -4.40
N SER A 46 3.85 -12.30 -3.77
CA SER A 46 3.02 -12.01 -2.59
C SER A 46 1.52 -12.10 -2.93
N ILE A 47 1.10 -11.53 -4.07
CA ILE A 47 -0.28 -11.60 -4.55
C ILE A 47 -0.70 -13.05 -4.78
N ARG A 48 0.13 -13.86 -5.44
CA ARG A 48 -0.17 -15.29 -5.65
C ARG A 48 -0.30 -16.04 -4.33
N GLN A 49 0.57 -15.76 -3.36
CA GLN A 49 0.50 -16.38 -2.04
C GLN A 49 -0.81 -16.03 -1.32
N ILE A 50 -1.18 -14.73 -1.30
CA ILE A 50 -2.42 -14.26 -0.67
C ILE A 50 -3.65 -14.96 -1.27
N ILE A 51 -3.71 -15.09 -2.59
CA ILE A 51 -4.82 -15.77 -3.27
C ILE A 51 -4.87 -17.27 -2.89
N ALA A 52 -3.72 -17.95 -2.87
CA ALA A 52 -3.64 -19.36 -2.50
C ALA A 52 -4.09 -19.60 -1.04
N GLU A 53 -3.65 -18.76 -0.10
CA GLU A 53 -4.08 -18.81 1.30
C GLU A 53 -5.59 -18.52 1.43
N GLY A 54 -6.11 -17.59 0.63
CA GLY A 54 -7.54 -17.30 0.53
C GLY A 54 -8.39 -18.52 0.15
N GLU A 55 -7.98 -19.27 -0.88
CA GLU A 55 -8.69 -20.47 -1.32
C GLU A 55 -8.63 -21.61 -0.28
N ILE A 56 -7.52 -21.72 0.45
CA ILE A 56 -7.42 -22.66 1.59
C ILE A 56 -8.42 -22.27 2.69
N ASN A 57 -8.46 -20.99 3.07
CA ASN A 57 -9.39 -20.50 4.09
C ASN A 57 -10.86 -20.72 3.69
N LYS A 58 -11.20 -20.44 2.44
CA LYS A 58 -12.53 -20.68 1.88
C LYS A 58 -12.91 -22.16 1.93
N THR A 59 -11.99 -23.04 1.55
CA THR A 59 -12.18 -24.50 1.62
C THR A 59 -12.44 -24.97 3.06
N ASN A 60 -11.77 -24.33 4.03
CA ASN A 60 -11.92 -24.60 5.46
C ASN A 60 -13.14 -23.91 6.11
N GLY A 61 -13.97 -23.21 5.33
CA GLY A 61 -15.14 -22.48 5.84
C GLY A 61 -14.80 -21.23 6.67
N VAL A 62 -13.56 -20.73 6.58
CA VAL A 62 -13.11 -19.53 7.28
C VAL A 62 -13.44 -18.30 6.43
N VAL A 63 -14.14 -17.34 7.03
CA VAL A 63 -14.44 -16.04 6.42
C VAL A 63 -13.67 -14.96 7.17
N THR A 64 -12.67 -14.38 6.51
CA THR A 64 -11.83 -13.33 7.09
C THR A 64 -12.35 -11.94 6.71
N ILE A 65 -12.25 -10.98 7.63
CA ILE A 65 -12.48 -9.55 7.32
C ILE A 65 -11.39 -9.07 6.35
N MET A 66 -10.16 -9.53 6.53
CA MET A 66 -9.05 -9.30 5.60
C MET A 66 -9.21 -10.25 4.41
N THR A 67 -10.05 -9.88 3.44
CA THR A 67 -10.22 -10.70 2.24
C THR A 67 -8.93 -10.73 1.40
N PRO A 68 -8.71 -11.76 0.57
CA PRO A 68 -7.55 -11.81 -0.32
C PRO A 68 -7.45 -10.58 -1.22
N GLU A 69 -8.57 -10.09 -1.73
CA GLU A 69 -8.62 -8.89 -2.58
C GLU A 69 -8.16 -7.65 -1.82
N PHE A 70 -8.64 -7.47 -0.59
CA PHE A 70 -8.25 -6.35 0.26
C PHE A 70 -6.75 -6.38 0.57
N GLN A 71 -6.21 -7.56 0.88
CA GLN A 71 -4.77 -7.74 1.12
C GLN A 71 -3.93 -7.47 -0.14
N CYS A 72 -4.39 -7.89 -1.32
CA CYS A 72 -3.72 -7.60 -2.58
C CYS A 72 -3.66 -6.09 -2.85
N GLU A 73 -4.71 -5.34 -2.54
CA GLU A 73 -4.73 -3.88 -2.70
C GLU A 73 -3.73 -3.19 -1.76
N ILE A 74 -3.50 -3.70 -0.56
CA ILE A 74 -2.44 -3.20 0.34
C ILE A 74 -1.06 -3.37 -0.29
N VAL A 75 -0.76 -4.56 -0.83
CA VAL A 75 0.53 -4.84 -1.48
C VAL A 75 0.74 -3.96 -2.72
N ARG A 76 -0.30 -3.80 -3.55
CA ARG A 76 -0.26 -2.92 -4.73
C ARG A 76 -0.04 -1.46 -4.33
N CYS A 77 -0.75 -0.99 -3.32
CA CYS A 77 -0.56 0.36 -2.79
C CYS A 77 0.88 0.56 -2.32
N ALA A 78 1.42 -0.37 -1.53
CA ALA A 78 2.81 -0.31 -1.07
C ALA A 78 3.82 -0.25 -2.24
N ALA A 79 3.61 -1.08 -3.27
CA ALA A 79 4.46 -1.11 -4.46
C ALA A 79 4.40 0.20 -5.27
N GLU A 80 3.23 0.81 -5.39
CA GLU A 80 3.09 2.13 -6.03
C GLU A 80 3.77 3.22 -5.20
N LEU A 81 3.63 3.17 -3.88
CA LEU A 81 4.29 4.12 -2.97
C LEU A 81 5.81 3.98 -2.98
N ALA A 82 6.34 2.77 -3.15
CA ALA A 82 7.77 2.49 -3.24
C ALA A 82 8.48 3.23 -4.40
N ARG A 83 7.72 3.72 -5.39
CA ARG A 83 8.25 4.49 -6.53
C ARG A 83 8.58 5.94 -6.19
N PHE A 84 8.04 6.45 -5.08
CA PHE A 84 8.33 7.80 -4.62
C PHE A 84 9.63 7.83 -3.81
N ASN A 85 10.26 9.00 -3.78
CA ASN A 85 11.35 9.23 -2.85
C ASN A 85 10.82 9.12 -1.40
N THR A 86 11.53 8.37 -0.56
CA THR A 86 11.13 8.14 0.84
C THR A 86 10.95 9.43 1.63
N TRP A 87 11.78 10.46 1.39
CA TRP A 87 11.63 11.76 2.06
C TRP A 87 10.43 12.56 1.57
N ASP A 88 10.04 12.40 0.31
CA ASP A 88 8.82 13.01 -0.22
C ASP A 88 7.59 12.37 0.45
N LEU A 89 7.58 11.04 0.63
CA LEU A 89 6.53 10.34 1.39
C LEU A 89 6.45 10.81 2.85
N PHE A 90 7.58 10.88 3.56
CA PHE A 90 7.60 11.37 4.94
C PHE A 90 7.18 12.83 5.05
N THR A 91 7.56 13.66 4.08
CA THR A 91 7.10 15.05 4.02
C THR A 91 5.60 15.12 3.82
N TYR A 92 5.04 14.27 2.96
CA TYR A 92 3.61 14.19 2.74
C TYR A 92 2.88 13.77 4.03
N ILE A 93 3.31 12.68 4.66
CA ILE A 93 2.74 12.18 5.91
C ILE A 93 2.76 13.26 6.99
N LYS A 94 3.92 13.91 7.18
CA LYS A 94 4.09 14.98 8.18
C LYS A 94 3.10 16.13 8.00
N LYS A 95 2.74 16.46 6.75
CA LYS A 95 1.99 17.68 6.43
C LYS A 95 0.50 17.45 6.19
N TYR A 96 0.13 16.29 5.64
CA TYR A 96 -1.17 16.08 5.03
C TYR A 96 -1.92 14.85 5.55
N VAL A 97 -1.25 13.92 6.24
CA VAL A 97 -1.92 12.74 6.81
C VAL A 97 -2.25 13.03 8.28
N PRO A 98 -3.52 13.30 8.64
CA PRO A 98 -3.88 13.61 10.02
C PRO A 98 -3.80 12.37 10.91
N ILE A 99 -3.57 12.56 12.21
CA ILE A 99 -3.89 11.54 13.21
C ILE A 99 -5.41 11.62 13.40
N SER A 100 -6.12 10.54 13.05
CA SER A 100 -7.56 10.47 13.30
C SER A 100 -7.78 10.46 14.81
N ASN A 101 -8.49 11.47 15.33
CA ASN A 101 -8.95 11.51 16.73
C ASN A 101 -10.22 10.68 16.89
#